data_AF-A0A7S1L019-F1
#
_entry.id   AF-A0A7S1L019-F1
#
_cell.length_a   1.000
_cell.length_b   1.000
_cell.length_c   1.000
_cell.angle_alpha   90.00
_cell.angle_beta   90.00
_cell.angle_gamma   90.00
#
_symmetry.space_group_name_H-M   'P 1'
#
loop_
_entity.id
_entity.type
_entity.pdbx_description
1 polymer ?
#
loop_
_entity_poly.entity_id
_entity_poly.type
_entity_poly.pdbx_seq_one_letter_code
_entity_poly.pdbx_strand_id
1 'polypeptide(L)'
;MTSTSEEEPERRETNSRVDVQGSQDLETDSFETCGSGTKGGTVTVVHLENSVYDEVLLCPLFGNQSRRHRLLPWALLVLNYMLQGIVVWFQYRHTISAQAAEAIGVYGDADSPGACIRISRVRDFLATPPDRADDRLSCMPDEVLLASNFSQLDLNGDGFWTFAEARRLSENFTASTGRPLYLDQMYVSAFGQLVPRTIDDEAGFRRRRGSLGPLDLRAEDIVNVSALSADCGLKFAVRYWFRRNASIPRAKGWGWNHTLEGIGYECIRNYTYIPEEFYTKEIASFLPQCSLLDPDLCNSALLRHPVIYNFWDGWYSSISARFKFAKILARSKGPYDVQPPEKGCAKLIDQACPALIPRSSWRYGLAQKASLCGTKSVQRDGANLLVGYAKPSEFSGTWGVTQPPFLLFLSLILLLWGMAMGIELTSVVHRWELLCLLEARDGSACLEVGEDSVQLLAITRRLRWLNLCLNLLPRSVLSLVILAAGTAFLVQVRETGDLILNSLALTFLLSVDDMLFLMFAGRRHKHLVASCRPIPVPPACLPRCRGCSQYVVFVFVVLVMAAVVASAYLGSHGSVNLGEAFSCLCDKRGPRCEEPLLLGGR
;
A
#
# COMPACT_ATOMS: atom_id res chain seq x y z
N MET A 1 -22.90 -2.13 40.51
CA MET A 1 -23.14 -0.68 40.43
C MET A 1 -24.50 -0.51 39.79
N THR A 2 -25.49 -0.22 40.63
CA THR A 2 -26.91 -0.04 40.29
C THR A 2 -27.14 1.40 39.86
N SER A 3 -27.50 1.64 38.60
CA SER A 3 -27.93 2.95 38.10
C SER A 3 -29.44 2.97 37.96
N THR A 4 -30.04 3.81 38.78
CA THR A 4 -31.46 4.16 38.86
C THR A 4 -31.92 4.94 37.63
N SER A 5 -33.11 4.60 37.16
CA SER A 5 -33.91 5.30 36.15
C SER A 5 -34.52 6.58 36.73
N GLU A 6 -34.23 7.73 36.12
CA GLU A 6 -34.98 8.98 36.33
C GLU A 6 -36.01 9.13 35.20
N GLU A 7 -37.29 9.19 35.59
CA GLU A 7 -38.42 9.60 34.75
C GLU A 7 -38.43 11.14 34.63
N GLU A 8 -38.57 11.65 33.41
CA GLU A 8 -38.69 13.08 33.11
C GLU A 8 -40.15 13.43 32.77
N PRO A 9 -40.73 14.53 33.31
CA PRO A 9 -42.16 14.80 33.22
C PRO A 9 -42.57 15.57 31.95
N GLU A 10 -43.70 15.13 31.43
CA GLU A 10 -44.51 15.66 30.33
C GLU A 10 -44.82 17.16 30.47
N ARG A 11 -44.34 17.97 29.51
CA ARG A 11 -44.51 19.43 29.49
C ARG A 11 -45.68 19.82 28.57
N ARG A 12 -46.75 20.32 29.20
CA ARG A 12 -47.95 20.91 28.57
C ARG A 12 -47.61 22.02 27.56
N GLU A 13 -48.09 21.87 26.33
CA GLU A 13 -48.17 22.94 25.34
C GLU A 13 -49.26 23.94 25.72
N THR A 14 -48.89 25.22 25.75
CA THR A 14 -49.80 26.36 25.97
C THR A 14 -50.16 26.95 24.61
N ASN A 15 -51.41 26.75 24.22
CA ASN A 15 -51.99 27.21 22.97
C ASN A 15 -52.21 28.74 23.02
N SER A 16 -51.37 29.51 22.34
CA SER A 16 -51.46 30.97 22.26
C SER A 16 -52.15 31.37 20.96
N ARG A 17 -53.45 31.65 21.05
CA ARG A 17 -54.30 32.17 19.99
C ARG A 17 -53.94 33.64 19.74
N VAL A 18 -53.42 33.94 18.54
CA VAL A 18 -53.20 35.31 18.07
C VAL A 18 -54.30 35.62 17.05
N ASP A 19 -55.21 36.50 17.45
CA ASP A 19 -56.19 37.11 16.54
C ASP A 19 -55.47 38.11 15.63
N VAL A 20 -55.58 37.90 14.31
CA VAL A 20 -55.17 38.88 13.29
C VAL A 20 -56.43 39.40 12.62
N GLN A 21 -56.71 40.67 12.85
CA GLN A 21 -57.89 41.37 12.38
C GLN A 21 -57.48 42.40 11.31
N GLY A 22 -58.02 42.24 10.10
CA GLY A 22 -58.34 43.31 9.15
C GLY A 22 -57.26 43.84 8.22
N SER A 23 -57.44 43.64 6.90
CA SER A 23 -57.44 44.75 5.93
C SER A 23 -57.81 44.32 4.51
N GLN A 24 -58.87 44.97 4.03
CA GLN A 24 -59.05 45.64 2.75
C GLN A 24 -59.10 44.82 1.45
N ASP A 25 -60.29 44.91 0.86
CA ASP A 25 -60.68 44.58 -0.49
C ASP A 25 -59.75 45.23 -1.53
N LEU A 26 -59.23 44.40 -2.44
CA LEU A 26 -58.57 44.84 -3.67
C LEU A 26 -59.13 44.00 -4.83
N GLU A 27 -59.67 44.73 -5.80
CA GLU A 27 -60.34 44.25 -7.02
C GLU A 27 -59.55 43.14 -7.71
N THR A 28 -60.22 42.00 -7.85
CA THR A 28 -59.82 40.86 -8.67
C THR A 28 -60.13 41.16 -10.13
N ASP A 29 -59.14 41.66 -10.86
CA ASP A 29 -59.14 41.59 -12.32
C ASP A 29 -59.06 40.12 -12.75
N SER A 30 -60.01 39.74 -13.60
CA SER A 30 -60.23 38.43 -14.17
C SER A 30 -58.99 37.86 -14.87
N PHE A 31 -58.32 36.92 -14.21
CA PHE A 31 -57.30 36.06 -14.83
C PHE A 31 -58.00 34.94 -15.62
N GLU A 32 -57.74 34.89 -16.92
CA GLU A 32 -58.14 33.79 -17.81
C GLU A 32 -57.63 32.45 -17.24
N THR A 33 -58.59 31.63 -16.81
CA THR A 33 -58.35 30.26 -16.34
C THR A 33 -57.99 29.38 -17.54
N CYS A 34 -56.75 28.89 -17.58
CA CYS A 34 -56.31 27.84 -18.52
C CYS A 34 -56.96 26.49 -18.14
N GLY A 35 -58.24 26.34 -18.45
CA GLY A 35 -58.99 25.10 -18.23
C GLY A 35 -58.96 24.17 -19.44
N SER A 36 -58.06 23.18 -19.44
CA SER A 36 -58.13 22.04 -20.37
C SER A 36 -58.33 20.73 -19.60
N GLY A 37 -59.53 20.16 -19.71
CA GLY A 37 -59.88 18.86 -19.13
C GLY A 37 -59.06 17.73 -19.74
N THR A 38 -58.08 17.22 -18.99
CA THR A 38 -57.31 16.03 -19.35
C THR A 38 -57.54 14.92 -18.34
N LYS A 39 -57.80 13.72 -18.88
CA LYS A 39 -58.22 12.52 -18.14
C LYS A 39 -57.11 12.04 -17.19
N GLY A 40 -57.36 12.13 -15.88
CA GLY A 40 -56.91 11.23 -14.80
C GLY A 40 -55.48 10.65 -14.80
N GLY A 41 -54.47 11.34 -15.34
CA GLY A 41 -53.08 10.90 -15.23
C GLY A 41 -52.53 11.10 -13.81
N THR A 42 -51.74 10.15 -13.31
CA THR A 42 -51.00 10.31 -12.04
C THR A 42 -49.96 11.42 -12.19
N VAL A 43 -50.27 12.60 -11.64
CA VAL A 43 -49.34 13.74 -11.59
C VAL A 43 -48.23 13.39 -10.62
N THR A 44 -46.97 13.46 -11.09
CA THR A 44 -45.82 13.30 -10.21
C THR A 44 -45.54 14.62 -9.52
N VAL A 45 -45.33 14.56 -8.22
CA VAL A 45 -45.22 15.73 -7.37
C VAL A 45 -43.82 15.74 -6.78
N VAL A 46 -43.06 16.82 -7.02
CA VAL A 46 -41.71 16.98 -6.47
C VAL A 46 -41.78 17.83 -5.21
N HIS A 47 -41.35 17.26 -4.09
CA HIS A 47 -41.23 17.96 -2.82
C HIS A 47 -39.93 18.76 -2.79
N LEU A 48 -40.01 20.02 -2.34
CA LEU A 48 -38.84 20.84 -2.08
C LEU A 48 -38.23 20.43 -0.74
N GLU A 49 -36.91 20.31 -0.69
CA GLU A 49 -36.19 19.94 0.52
C GLU A 49 -35.69 21.22 1.23
N ASN A 50 -35.41 21.11 2.53
CA ASN A 50 -34.81 22.20 3.31
C ASN A 50 -33.31 22.30 3.02
N SER A 51 -32.95 22.56 1.77
CA SER A 51 -31.58 22.57 1.28
C SER A 51 -31.17 23.93 0.71
N VAL A 52 -29.87 24.24 0.76
CA VAL A 52 -29.29 25.45 0.13
C VAL A 52 -29.64 25.52 -1.36
N TYR A 53 -29.75 24.37 -2.02
CA TYR A 53 -30.03 24.26 -3.44
C TYR A 53 -31.44 24.72 -3.81
N ASP A 54 -32.43 24.39 -2.98
CA ASP A 54 -33.82 24.80 -3.21
C ASP A 54 -34.01 26.28 -2.84
N GLU A 55 -33.25 26.80 -1.88
CA GLU A 55 -33.20 28.24 -1.59
C GLU A 55 -32.67 29.06 -2.77
N VAL A 56 -31.60 28.59 -3.43
CA VAL A 56 -31.04 29.23 -4.64
C VAL A 56 -32.04 29.22 -5.79
N LEU A 57 -32.84 28.16 -5.91
CA LEU A 57 -33.89 28.05 -6.91
C LEU A 57 -35.02 29.07 -6.66
N LEU A 58 -35.45 29.21 -5.40
CA LEU A 58 -36.64 30.00 -5.04
C LEU A 58 -36.34 31.49 -4.82
N CYS A 59 -35.22 31.85 -4.20
CA CYS A 59 -34.95 33.22 -3.76
C CYS A 59 -34.99 34.27 -4.90
N PRO A 60 -34.44 34.01 -6.11
CA PRO A 60 -34.50 34.97 -7.21
C PRO A 60 -35.91 35.27 -7.72
N LEU A 61 -36.90 34.43 -7.39
CA LEU A 61 -38.30 34.62 -7.78
C LEU A 61 -39.00 35.71 -6.97
N PHE A 62 -38.52 36.02 -5.76
CA PHE A 62 -39.08 37.05 -4.88
C PHE A 62 -38.47 38.42 -5.21
N GLY A 63 -38.95 39.02 -6.30
CA GLY A 63 -38.39 40.23 -6.92
C GLY A 63 -38.26 41.47 -6.04
N ASN A 64 -38.93 41.52 -4.88
CA ASN A 64 -38.99 42.71 -4.03
C ASN A 64 -37.95 42.77 -2.89
N GLN A 65 -37.01 41.80 -2.82
CA GLN A 65 -35.98 41.81 -1.78
C GLN A 65 -34.76 42.69 -2.13
N SER A 66 -34.16 43.28 -1.09
CA SER A 66 -32.88 44.00 -1.15
C SER A 66 -31.79 43.15 -1.81
N ARG A 67 -30.89 43.79 -2.59
CA ARG A 67 -29.77 43.11 -3.28
C ARG A 67 -28.95 42.19 -2.37
N ARG A 68 -28.78 42.56 -1.09
CA ARG A 68 -28.03 41.75 -0.11
C ARG A 68 -28.67 40.38 0.13
N HIS A 69 -29.99 40.30 0.22
CA HIS A 69 -30.70 39.03 0.47
C HIS A 69 -30.66 38.12 -0.76
N ARG A 70 -30.61 38.68 -1.97
CA ARG A 70 -30.47 37.89 -3.21
C ARG A 70 -29.11 37.22 -3.37
N LEU A 71 -28.05 37.77 -2.79
CA LEU A 71 -26.69 37.21 -2.91
C LEU A 71 -26.41 36.12 -1.87
N LEU A 72 -27.15 36.08 -0.77
CA LEU A 72 -26.88 35.15 0.34
C LEU A 72 -27.00 33.67 -0.08
N PRO A 73 -28.06 33.19 -0.78
CA PRO A 73 -28.16 31.78 -1.16
C PRO A 73 -27.03 31.35 -2.10
N TRP A 74 -26.63 32.22 -3.03
CA TRP A 74 -25.49 31.97 -3.92
C TRP A 74 -24.17 31.89 -3.16
N ALA A 75 -23.96 32.75 -2.16
CA ALA A 75 -22.80 32.67 -1.29
C ALA A 75 -22.77 31.37 -0.48
N LEU A 76 -23.93 30.92 0.04
CA LEU A 76 -24.04 29.64 0.76
C LEU A 76 -23.78 28.44 -0.16
N LEU A 77 -24.25 28.49 -1.40
CA LEU A 77 -23.98 27.45 -2.40
C LEU A 77 -22.48 27.33 -2.70
N VAL A 78 -21.81 28.46 -2.93
CA VAL A 78 -20.35 28.49 -3.17
C VAL A 78 -19.60 27.98 -1.93
N LEU A 79 -20.01 28.41 -0.73
CA LEU A 79 -19.43 27.94 0.52
C LEU A 79 -19.58 26.42 0.67
N ASN A 80 -20.76 25.88 0.37
CA ASN A 80 -21.01 24.44 0.42
C ASN A 80 -20.07 23.67 -0.52
N TYR A 81 -19.96 24.10 -1.78
CA TYR A 81 -19.05 23.47 -2.74
C TYR A 81 -17.59 23.58 -2.35
N MET A 82 -17.17 24.72 -1.77
CA MET A 82 -15.81 24.85 -1.25
C MET A 82 -15.56 23.88 -0.10
N LEU A 83 -16.46 23.79 0.88
CA LEU A 83 -16.30 22.90 2.03
C LEU A 83 -16.25 21.43 1.61
N GLN A 84 -17.23 20.98 0.82
CA GLN A 84 -17.26 19.61 0.32
C GLN A 84 -16.05 19.32 -0.58
N GLY A 85 -15.67 20.26 -1.46
CA GLY A 85 -14.51 20.12 -2.34
C GLY A 85 -13.18 20.00 -1.59
N ILE A 86 -12.97 20.81 -0.55
CA ILE A 86 -11.76 20.75 0.28
C ILE A 86 -11.66 19.41 1.00
N VAL A 87 -12.75 18.95 1.61
CA VAL A 87 -12.76 17.68 2.35
C VAL A 87 -12.51 16.52 1.41
N VAL A 88 -13.18 16.46 0.25
CA VAL A 88 -12.98 15.42 -0.76
C VAL A 88 -11.55 15.43 -1.29
N TRP A 89 -10.99 16.60 -1.58
CA TRP A 89 -9.61 16.72 -2.05
C TRP A 89 -8.60 16.19 -1.02
N PHE A 90 -8.76 16.58 0.24
CA PHE A 90 -7.90 16.11 1.33
C PHE A 90 -8.02 14.60 1.49
N GLN A 91 -9.25 14.09 1.50
CA GLN A 91 -9.54 12.67 1.61
C GLN A 91 -8.90 11.88 0.47
N TYR A 92 -9.13 12.28 -0.77
CA TYR A 92 -8.61 11.64 -1.98
C TYR A 92 -7.07 11.61 -1.98
N ARG A 93 -6.44 12.76 -1.67
CA ARG A 93 -4.99 12.89 -1.70
C ARG A 93 -4.31 12.00 -0.66
N HIS A 94 -4.76 12.00 0.58
CA HIS A 94 -4.14 11.20 1.65
C HIS A 94 -4.31 9.70 1.43
N THR A 95 -5.49 9.30 0.99
CA THR A 95 -5.88 7.92 0.74
C THR A 95 -5.05 7.33 -0.40
N ILE A 96 -5.18 7.87 -1.62
CA ILE A 96 -4.57 7.26 -2.82
C ILE A 96 -3.05 7.31 -2.78
N SER A 97 -2.45 8.38 -2.26
CA SER A 97 -1.00 8.48 -2.18
C SER A 97 -0.41 7.45 -1.20
N ALA A 98 -1.08 7.16 -0.08
CA ALA A 98 -0.61 6.18 0.89
C ALA A 98 -0.62 4.76 0.32
N GLN A 99 -1.72 4.35 -0.34
CA GLN A 99 -1.79 3.03 -0.96
C GLN A 99 -0.84 2.88 -2.14
N ALA A 100 -0.74 3.90 -2.99
CA ALA A 100 0.21 3.88 -4.10
C ALA A 100 1.64 3.74 -3.57
N ALA A 101 2.02 4.48 -2.52
CA ALA A 101 3.34 4.40 -1.92
C ALA A 101 3.64 3.02 -1.33
N GLU A 102 2.68 2.36 -0.66
CA GLU A 102 2.88 0.99 -0.16
C GLU A 102 3.01 -0.03 -1.30
N ALA A 103 2.15 0.05 -2.32
CA ALA A 103 2.21 -0.84 -3.49
C ALA A 103 3.53 -0.65 -4.27
N ILE A 104 3.99 0.59 -4.44
CA ILE A 104 5.29 0.93 -5.05
C ILE A 104 6.43 0.43 -4.16
N GLY A 105 6.35 0.57 -2.84
CA GLY A 105 7.38 0.05 -1.93
C GLY A 105 7.55 -1.47 -2.04
N VAL A 106 6.45 -2.20 -2.24
CA VAL A 106 6.47 -3.67 -2.37
C VAL A 106 6.85 -4.11 -3.78
N TYR A 107 6.19 -3.62 -4.83
CA TYR A 107 6.35 -4.13 -6.21
C TYR A 107 7.26 -3.27 -7.09
N GLY A 108 7.58 -2.05 -6.66
CA GLY A 108 8.28 -1.05 -7.45
C GLY A 108 7.37 -0.37 -8.47
N ASP A 109 7.92 0.66 -9.09
CA ASP A 109 7.40 1.27 -10.31
C ASP A 109 8.51 1.33 -11.38
N ALA A 110 8.38 2.20 -12.38
CA ALA A 110 9.37 2.37 -13.44
C ALA A 110 10.66 3.03 -12.93
N ASP A 111 10.57 3.85 -11.89
CA ASP A 111 11.66 4.70 -11.40
C ASP A 111 12.32 4.16 -10.11
N SER A 112 11.59 3.32 -9.37
CA SER A 112 11.97 2.84 -8.05
C SER A 112 11.76 1.32 -7.93
N PRO A 113 12.82 0.55 -7.59
CA PRO A 113 12.72 -0.89 -7.43
C PRO A 113 11.98 -1.25 -6.12
N GLY A 114 10.98 -2.13 -6.24
CA GLY A 114 10.26 -2.65 -5.07
C GLY A 114 11.11 -3.58 -4.22
N ALA A 115 10.62 -3.90 -3.03
CA ALA A 115 11.20 -4.92 -2.15
C ALA A 115 11.03 -6.35 -2.70
N CYS A 116 10.01 -6.58 -3.52
CA CYS A 116 9.67 -7.88 -4.08
C CYS A 116 9.59 -7.83 -5.61
N ILE A 117 9.93 -8.96 -6.23
CA ILE A 117 9.85 -9.14 -7.68
C ILE A 117 9.04 -10.37 -8.03
N ARG A 118 8.20 -10.24 -9.05
CA ARG A 118 7.52 -11.40 -9.64
C ARG A 118 8.52 -12.19 -10.46
N ILE A 119 8.61 -13.49 -10.22
CA ILE A 119 9.54 -14.40 -10.90
C ILE A 119 9.32 -14.38 -12.42
N SER A 120 8.09 -14.14 -12.87
CA SER A 120 7.76 -13.96 -14.29
C SER A 120 8.53 -12.82 -14.98
N ARG A 121 8.94 -11.76 -14.25
CA ARG A 121 9.72 -10.64 -14.81
C ARG A 121 11.21 -10.94 -14.94
N VAL A 122 11.71 -11.93 -14.21
CA VAL A 122 13.14 -12.32 -14.19
C VAL A 122 13.34 -13.75 -14.70
N ARG A 123 12.35 -14.30 -15.40
CA ARG A 123 12.36 -15.68 -15.90
C ARG A 123 13.61 -15.97 -16.74
N ASP A 124 13.98 -15.04 -17.60
CA ASP A 124 15.14 -15.17 -18.51
C ASP A 124 16.45 -15.32 -17.75
N PHE A 125 16.53 -14.80 -16.52
CA PHE A 125 17.71 -14.93 -15.65
C PHE A 125 17.66 -16.20 -14.80
N LEU A 126 16.46 -16.69 -14.47
CA LEU A 126 16.32 -17.77 -13.51
C LEU A 126 16.43 -19.18 -14.11
N ALA A 127 16.56 -19.31 -15.44
CA ALA A 127 16.53 -20.59 -16.15
C ALA A 127 15.34 -21.48 -15.72
N THR A 128 14.22 -20.85 -15.31
CA THR A 128 13.05 -21.58 -14.82
C THR A 128 12.29 -22.17 -16.00
N PRO A 129 11.92 -23.47 -15.95
CA PRO A 129 11.21 -24.11 -17.05
C PRO A 129 9.87 -23.41 -17.32
N PRO A 130 9.45 -23.28 -18.59
CA PRO A 130 8.27 -22.49 -18.98
C PRO A 130 6.97 -23.00 -18.33
N ASP A 131 6.89 -24.29 -18.01
CA ASP A 131 5.71 -24.92 -17.39
C ASP A 131 5.54 -24.54 -15.90
N ARG A 132 6.55 -23.91 -15.27
CA ARG A 132 6.50 -23.37 -13.90
C ARG A 132 6.42 -21.85 -13.85
N ALA A 133 5.89 -21.23 -14.91
CA ALA A 133 5.61 -19.81 -15.01
C ALA A 133 4.52 -19.31 -14.03
N ASP A 134 4.51 -19.79 -12.80
CA ASP A 134 3.62 -19.35 -11.73
C ASP A 134 3.88 -17.87 -11.41
N ASP A 135 2.83 -17.14 -11.04
CA ASP A 135 2.87 -15.75 -10.55
C ASP A 135 3.49 -15.67 -9.13
N ARG A 136 4.65 -16.33 -8.96
CA ARG A 136 5.40 -16.37 -7.70
C ARG A 136 6.14 -15.07 -7.48
N LEU A 137 6.35 -14.80 -6.20
CA LEU A 137 7.00 -13.62 -5.70
C LEU A 137 8.26 -14.03 -4.95
N SER A 138 9.37 -13.35 -5.24
CA SER A 138 10.56 -13.37 -4.39
C SER A 138 10.74 -12.00 -3.77
N CYS A 139 10.92 -11.97 -2.46
CA CYS A 139 11.24 -10.78 -1.67
C CYS A 139 12.65 -10.91 -1.04
N MET A 140 13.53 -11.68 -1.69
CA MET A 140 14.94 -11.79 -1.33
C MET A 140 15.72 -10.62 -1.90
N PRO A 141 16.90 -10.27 -1.34
CA PRO A 141 17.86 -9.46 -2.06
C PRO A 141 18.18 -10.08 -3.42
N ASP A 142 18.26 -9.27 -4.47
CA ASP A 142 18.43 -9.75 -5.85
C ASP A 142 19.73 -10.53 -6.01
N GLU A 143 20.78 -10.16 -5.27
CA GLU A 143 22.03 -10.91 -5.23
C GLU A 143 21.79 -12.33 -4.72
N VAL A 144 21.00 -12.52 -3.65
CA VAL A 144 20.71 -13.85 -3.09
C VAL A 144 19.87 -14.67 -4.06
N LEU A 145 18.88 -14.04 -4.71
CA LEU A 145 18.01 -14.72 -5.65
C LEU A 145 18.80 -15.34 -6.82
N LEU A 146 19.66 -14.55 -7.48
CA LEU A 146 20.48 -15.04 -8.60
C LEU A 146 21.61 -15.95 -8.14
N ALA A 147 22.22 -15.65 -7.00
CA ALA A 147 23.32 -16.44 -6.46
C ALA A 147 22.87 -17.81 -5.90
N SER A 148 21.57 -18.03 -5.72
CA SER A 148 21.05 -19.31 -5.25
C SER A 148 21.24 -20.46 -6.25
N ASN A 149 21.45 -20.17 -7.53
CA ASN A 149 21.61 -21.18 -8.58
C ASN A 149 22.89 -20.93 -9.38
N PHE A 150 23.90 -21.79 -9.20
CA PHE A 150 25.20 -21.64 -9.86
C PHE A 150 25.13 -21.62 -11.38
N SER A 151 24.21 -22.40 -11.98
CA SER A 151 24.05 -22.43 -13.45
C SER A 151 23.67 -21.08 -14.06
N GLN A 152 23.19 -20.13 -13.26
CA GLN A 152 22.90 -18.76 -13.70
C GLN A 152 24.12 -17.84 -13.58
N LEU A 153 25.07 -18.19 -12.71
CA LEU A 153 26.28 -17.42 -12.45
C LEU A 153 27.38 -17.71 -13.49
N ASP A 154 27.45 -18.97 -13.92
CA ASP A 154 28.36 -19.47 -14.96
C ASP A 154 27.73 -19.26 -16.36
N LEU A 155 28.09 -18.17 -17.02
CA LEU A 155 27.45 -17.74 -18.28
C LEU A 155 27.99 -18.52 -19.48
N ASN A 156 29.17 -19.13 -19.37
CA ASN A 156 29.79 -19.88 -20.45
C ASN A 156 29.70 -21.42 -20.26
N GLY A 157 29.27 -21.88 -19.08
CA GLY A 157 29.08 -23.28 -18.74
C GLY A 157 30.39 -24.05 -18.53
N ASP A 158 31.46 -23.37 -18.14
CA ASP A 158 32.78 -23.98 -17.95
C ASP A 158 33.01 -24.57 -16.55
N GLY A 159 32.02 -24.44 -15.66
CA GLY A 159 32.06 -24.90 -14.27
C GLY A 159 32.75 -23.92 -13.33
N PHE A 160 33.05 -22.70 -13.78
CA PHE A 160 33.78 -21.70 -13.01
C PHE A 160 33.08 -20.35 -13.03
N TRP A 161 32.71 -19.84 -11.86
CA TRP A 161 32.19 -18.48 -11.76
C TRP A 161 33.33 -17.47 -11.71
N THR A 162 33.34 -16.52 -12.63
CA THR A 162 34.36 -15.48 -12.77
C THR A 162 33.83 -14.08 -12.44
N PHE A 163 34.74 -13.15 -12.12
CA PHE A 163 34.37 -11.75 -11.89
C PHE A 163 33.74 -11.09 -13.13
N ALA A 164 34.20 -11.47 -14.34
CA ALA A 164 33.68 -10.93 -15.59
C ALA A 164 32.21 -11.32 -15.79
N GLU A 165 31.84 -12.54 -15.44
CA GLU A 165 30.45 -13.01 -15.50
C GLU A 165 29.59 -12.35 -14.44
N ALA A 166 30.07 -12.26 -13.20
CA ALA A 166 29.36 -11.55 -12.14
C ALA A 166 29.02 -10.10 -12.53
N ARG A 167 29.98 -9.40 -13.16
CA ARG A 167 29.78 -8.05 -13.68
C ARG A 167 28.80 -8.01 -14.85
N ARG A 168 28.96 -8.89 -15.84
CA ARG A 168 28.07 -8.95 -17.01
C ARG A 168 26.63 -9.26 -16.61
N LEU A 169 26.44 -10.18 -15.65
CA LEU A 169 25.13 -10.51 -15.12
C LEU A 169 24.51 -9.33 -14.36
N SER A 170 25.32 -8.59 -13.58
CA SER A 170 24.90 -7.35 -12.92
C SER A 170 24.41 -6.30 -13.93
N GLU A 171 25.20 -6.02 -14.96
CA GLU A 171 24.87 -5.06 -16.01
C GLU A 171 23.60 -5.47 -16.78
N ASN A 172 23.50 -6.75 -17.17
CA ASN A 172 22.34 -7.28 -17.89
C ASN A 172 21.06 -7.21 -17.04
N PHE A 173 21.12 -7.63 -15.77
CA PHE A 173 19.96 -7.62 -14.87
C PHE A 173 19.49 -6.20 -14.57
N THR A 174 20.42 -5.27 -14.31
CA THR A 174 20.06 -3.87 -14.10
C THR A 174 19.48 -3.25 -15.36
N ALA A 175 20.00 -3.58 -16.54
CA ALA A 175 19.45 -3.10 -17.81
C ALA A 175 18.02 -3.63 -18.08
N SER A 176 17.72 -4.87 -17.72
CA SER A 176 16.40 -5.48 -17.99
C SER A 176 15.34 -5.13 -16.94
N THR A 177 15.73 -4.99 -15.67
CA THR A 177 14.79 -4.82 -14.56
C THR A 177 14.72 -3.40 -14.02
N GLY A 178 15.71 -2.56 -14.32
CA GLY A 178 15.91 -1.25 -13.68
C GLY A 178 16.39 -1.34 -12.22
N ARG A 179 16.59 -2.55 -11.67
CA ARG A 179 17.03 -2.74 -10.27
C ARG A 179 18.55 -2.81 -10.22
N PRO A 180 19.21 -2.02 -9.35
CA PRO A 180 20.67 -2.09 -9.22
C PRO A 180 21.06 -3.43 -8.60
N LEU A 181 21.96 -4.15 -9.28
CA LEU A 181 22.49 -5.44 -8.82
C LEU A 181 24.01 -5.36 -8.72
N TYR A 182 24.58 -5.88 -7.63
CA TYR A 182 26.02 -5.82 -7.35
C TYR A 182 26.64 -7.21 -7.15
N LEU A 183 26.40 -8.14 -8.09
CA LEU A 183 26.96 -9.49 -8.00
C LEU A 183 28.48 -9.52 -8.09
N ASP A 184 29.10 -8.54 -8.77
CA ASP A 184 30.55 -8.37 -8.82
C ASP A 184 31.14 -8.05 -7.43
N GLN A 185 30.45 -7.23 -6.63
CA GLN A 185 30.84 -6.97 -5.24
C GLN A 185 30.60 -8.17 -4.34
N MET A 186 29.50 -8.91 -4.57
CA MET A 186 29.25 -10.19 -3.89
C MET A 186 30.36 -11.20 -4.19
N TYR A 187 30.79 -11.29 -5.45
CA TYR A 187 31.90 -12.14 -5.89
C TYR A 187 33.19 -11.80 -5.13
N VAL A 188 33.57 -10.51 -5.10
CA VAL A 188 34.77 -10.06 -4.37
C VAL A 188 34.65 -10.35 -2.87
N SER A 189 33.45 -10.23 -2.30
CA SER A 189 33.19 -10.52 -0.89
C SER A 189 33.32 -12.01 -0.60
N ALA A 190 32.71 -12.87 -1.42
CA ALA A 190 32.82 -14.32 -1.36
C ALA A 190 34.29 -14.77 -1.48
N PHE A 191 35.01 -14.26 -2.48
CA PHE A 191 36.43 -14.55 -2.68
C PHE A 191 37.31 -14.01 -1.54
N GLY A 192 37.01 -12.83 -0.99
CA GLY A 192 37.69 -12.28 0.17
C GLY A 192 37.55 -13.13 1.44
N GLN A 193 36.52 -13.99 1.53
CA GLN A 193 36.40 -14.97 2.61
C GLN A 193 37.17 -16.27 2.35
N LEU A 194 37.42 -16.62 1.08
CA LEU A 194 38.25 -17.75 0.66
C LEU A 194 39.72 -17.55 1.02
N VAL A 195 40.23 -16.31 0.95
CA VAL A 195 41.65 -16.01 1.19
C VAL A 195 41.93 -15.96 2.70
N PRO A 196 42.77 -16.86 3.25
CA PRO A 196 43.16 -16.81 4.66
C PRO A 196 43.92 -15.51 4.95
N ARG A 197 43.48 -14.73 5.95
CA ARG A 197 44.30 -13.65 6.53
C ARG A 197 45.34 -14.28 7.46
N THR A 198 46.35 -14.93 6.92
CA THR A 198 47.32 -15.71 7.71
C THR A 198 48.48 -14.89 8.29
N ILE A 199 48.57 -13.58 8.09
CA ILE A 199 49.84 -12.87 8.37
C ILE A 199 49.82 -11.95 9.62
N ASP A 200 48.66 -11.46 10.08
CA ASP A 200 48.63 -10.56 11.25
C ASP A 200 48.49 -11.27 12.61
N ASP A 201 47.82 -12.42 12.67
CA ASP A 201 47.61 -13.15 13.93
C ASP A 201 48.93 -13.76 14.48
N GLU A 202 49.92 -14.05 13.62
CA GLU A 202 51.25 -14.50 14.08
C GLU A 202 52.07 -13.38 14.75
N ALA A 203 51.87 -12.12 14.35
CA ALA A 203 52.59 -11.00 14.95
C ALA A 203 52.14 -10.74 16.40
N GLY A 204 50.87 -11.06 16.73
CA GLY A 204 50.37 -11.07 18.10
C GLY A 204 50.87 -12.27 18.92
N PHE A 205 51.09 -13.42 18.27
CA PHE A 205 51.52 -14.66 18.95
C PHE A 205 53.00 -14.61 19.39
N ARG A 206 53.87 -13.87 18.69
CA ARG A 206 55.29 -13.70 19.07
C ARG A 206 55.54 -12.97 20.40
N ARG A 207 54.54 -12.37 21.04
CA ARG A 207 54.71 -11.76 22.37
C ARG A 207 54.55 -12.74 23.54
N ARG A 208 54.05 -13.97 23.32
CA ARG A 208 54.10 -15.02 24.35
C ARG A 208 55.34 -15.88 24.13
N ARG A 209 56.46 -15.47 24.75
CA ARG A 209 57.69 -16.28 24.84
C ARG A 209 57.39 -17.57 25.62
N GLY A 210 57.29 -18.68 24.92
CA GLY A 210 57.33 -20.03 25.45
C GLY A 210 57.52 -20.97 24.27
N SER A 211 58.63 -21.71 24.27
CA SER A 211 59.11 -22.53 23.16
C SER A 211 58.04 -23.47 22.58
N LEU A 212 57.50 -23.10 21.43
CA LEU A 212 56.96 -24.05 20.46
C LEU A 212 57.60 -23.71 19.11
N GLY A 213 58.09 -24.76 18.44
CA GLY A 213 58.83 -24.67 17.20
C GLY A 213 58.04 -23.97 16.08
N PRO A 214 58.73 -23.61 14.98
CA PRO A 214 58.06 -23.03 13.82
C PRO A 214 56.97 -23.98 13.34
N LEU A 215 55.72 -23.54 13.41
CA LEU A 215 54.64 -24.17 12.65
C LEU A 215 54.98 -23.95 11.18
N ASP A 216 55.44 -25.02 10.57
CA ASP A 216 55.79 -25.13 9.16
C ASP A 216 54.48 -25.14 8.35
N LEU A 217 53.91 -23.95 8.12
CA LEU A 217 52.85 -23.77 7.15
C LEU A 217 53.44 -24.03 5.76
N ARG A 218 53.22 -25.24 5.22
CA ARG A 218 53.69 -25.57 3.88
C ARG A 218 52.86 -24.78 2.87
N ALA A 219 53.45 -24.40 1.74
CA ALA A 219 52.70 -23.84 0.61
C ALA A 219 51.58 -24.78 0.14
N GLU A 220 51.75 -26.08 0.43
CA GLU A 220 50.78 -27.16 0.27
C GLU A 220 49.54 -26.99 1.16
N ASP A 221 49.60 -26.32 2.31
CA ASP A 221 48.44 -26.02 3.16
C ASP A 221 47.63 -24.82 2.64
N ILE A 222 48.20 -24.06 1.71
CA ILE A 222 47.52 -23.02 0.93
C ILE A 222 46.94 -23.67 -0.35
N VAL A 223 46.24 -24.81 -0.21
CA VAL A 223 45.71 -25.61 -1.33
C VAL A 223 44.76 -24.81 -2.25
N ASN A 224 44.17 -23.71 -1.78
CA ASN A 224 43.30 -22.86 -2.61
C ASN A 224 44.04 -21.76 -3.38
N VAL A 225 45.38 -21.85 -3.54
CA VAL A 225 46.12 -21.05 -4.54
C VAL A 225 45.77 -21.46 -5.97
N SER A 226 45.14 -22.63 -6.19
CA SER A 226 44.59 -23.00 -7.49
C SER A 226 43.54 -22.01 -8.03
N ALA A 227 42.93 -21.19 -7.17
CA ALA A 227 42.01 -20.14 -7.57
C ALA A 227 42.70 -18.83 -7.97
N LEU A 228 44.03 -18.73 -7.88
CA LEU A 228 44.82 -17.61 -8.38
C LEU A 228 45.54 -18.06 -9.64
N SER A 229 45.44 -17.27 -10.72
CA SER A 229 46.31 -17.51 -11.88
C SER A 229 47.78 -17.53 -11.46
N ALA A 230 48.60 -18.30 -12.18
CA ALA A 230 50.04 -18.37 -11.96
C ALA A 230 50.69 -16.97 -11.91
N ASP A 231 50.19 -16.03 -12.72
CA ASP A 231 50.65 -14.64 -12.77
C ASP A 231 50.34 -13.84 -11.50
N CYS A 232 49.15 -13.99 -10.91
CA CYS A 232 48.86 -13.32 -9.65
C CYS A 232 49.61 -14.00 -8.48
N GLY A 233 49.69 -15.33 -8.48
CA GLY A 233 50.53 -16.07 -7.55
C GLY A 233 51.99 -15.60 -7.58
N LEU A 234 52.53 -15.36 -8.78
CA LEU A 234 53.89 -14.85 -8.97
C LEU A 234 54.02 -13.40 -8.50
N LYS A 235 53.09 -12.50 -8.84
CA LYS A 235 53.12 -11.10 -8.36
C LYS A 235 53.02 -11.01 -6.84
N PHE A 236 52.20 -11.86 -6.23
CA PHE A 236 52.09 -11.98 -4.77
C PHE A 236 53.38 -12.52 -4.17
N ALA A 237 53.91 -13.62 -4.70
CA ALA A 237 55.16 -14.23 -4.26
C ALA A 237 56.36 -13.30 -4.44
N VAL A 238 56.50 -12.61 -5.56
CA VAL A 238 57.59 -11.66 -5.85
C VAL A 238 57.55 -10.46 -4.91
N ARG A 239 56.38 -9.85 -4.65
CA ARG A 239 56.26 -8.77 -3.65
C ARG A 239 56.56 -9.24 -2.24
N TYR A 240 56.18 -10.47 -1.90
CA TYR A 240 56.43 -11.06 -0.58
C TYR A 240 57.90 -11.44 -0.38
N TRP A 241 58.52 -12.04 -1.40
CA TRP A 241 59.88 -12.58 -1.36
C TRP A 241 60.95 -11.49 -1.43
N PHE A 242 60.79 -10.46 -2.27
CA PHE A 242 61.72 -9.31 -2.30
C PHE A 242 61.77 -8.55 -0.97
N ARG A 243 60.71 -8.61 -0.16
CA ARG A 243 60.64 -7.91 1.13
C ARG A 243 61.29 -8.69 2.27
N ARG A 244 61.40 -10.02 2.15
CA ARG A 244 62.04 -10.89 3.17
C ARG A 244 63.57 -10.84 3.10
N ASN A 245 64.12 -10.53 1.92
CA ASN A 245 65.57 -10.46 1.68
C ASN A 245 66.12 -9.03 1.50
N ALA A 246 65.28 -8.01 1.45
CA ALA A 246 65.75 -6.61 1.47
C ALA A 246 65.91 -6.12 2.92
N SER A 247 67.13 -5.73 3.29
CA SER A 247 67.45 -4.99 4.51
C SER A 247 66.87 -3.57 4.45
N ILE A 248 65.55 -3.45 4.65
CA ILE A 248 64.87 -2.15 4.68
C ILE A 248 65.23 -1.43 6.00
N PRO A 249 65.64 -0.15 5.97
CA PRO A 249 65.94 0.63 7.17
C PRO A 249 64.72 0.68 8.10
N ARG A 250 64.96 0.55 9.41
CA ARG A 250 63.95 0.72 10.47
C ARG A 250 63.44 2.16 10.52
N ALA A 251 62.62 2.58 9.56
CA ALA A 251 61.81 3.79 9.70
C ALA A 251 60.64 3.47 10.63
N LYS A 252 60.77 3.84 11.91
CA LYS A 252 59.68 3.83 12.89
C LYS A 252 58.57 4.75 12.38
N GLY A 253 57.39 4.20 12.04
CA GLY A 253 56.18 5.02 11.88
C GLY A 253 55.15 4.57 10.85
N TRP A 254 55.43 3.59 9.99
CA TRP A 254 54.45 3.17 8.98
C TRP A 254 53.69 1.94 9.46
N GLY A 255 52.55 2.17 10.10
CA GLY A 255 51.56 1.13 10.36
C GLY A 255 50.92 0.71 9.03
N TRP A 256 51.36 -0.41 8.47
CA TRP A 256 50.71 -1.00 7.31
C TRP A 256 49.56 -1.89 7.80
N ASN A 257 48.34 -1.56 7.39
CA ASN A 257 47.20 -2.47 7.51
C ASN A 257 47.40 -3.62 6.50
N HIS A 258 47.56 -4.86 6.96
CA HIS A 258 47.63 -6.05 6.08
C HIS A 258 46.23 -6.52 5.63
N THR A 259 45.32 -5.57 5.38
CA THR A 259 44.02 -5.81 4.77
C THR A 259 44.19 -6.25 3.31
N LEU A 260 43.21 -6.99 2.78
CA LEU A 260 43.08 -7.41 1.37
C LEU A 260 43.31 -6.28 0.34
N GLU A 261 43.30 -5.02 0.77
CA GLU A 261 43.72 -3.84 -0.01
C GLU A 261 45.10 -4.03 -0.68
N GLY A 262 46.02 -4.80 -0.11
CA GLY A 262 47.36 -5.03 -0.67
C GLY A 262 47.45 -6.01 -1.84
N ILE A 263 46.50 -6.96 -1.96
CA ILE A 263 46.43 -7.90 -3.10
C ILE A 263 45.95 -7.17 -4.37
N GLY A 264 45.38 -5.97 -4.20
CA GLY A 264 44.87 -5.14 -5.28
C GLY A 264 43.58 -5.74 -5.84
N TYR A 265 42.52 -4.93 -5.86
CA TYR A 265 41.25 -5.27 -6.52
C TYR A 265 41.45 -5.82 -7.95
N GLU A 266 42.50 -5.35 -8.63
CA GLU A 266 42.94 -5.80 -9.96
C GLU A 266 43.41 -7.26 -10.05
N CYS A 267 43.94 -7.88 -8.98
CA CYS A 267 44.27 -9.30 -9.04
C CYS A 267 43.01 -10.17 -8.97
N ILE A 268 42.10 -9.86 -8.04
CA ILE A 268 40.82 -10.57 -7.90
C ILE A 268 40.02 -10.45 -9.21
N ARG A 269 40.03 -9.26 -9.81
CA ARG A 269 39.31 -8.99 -11.06
C ARG A 269 39.76 -9.84 -12.25
N ASN A 270 41.07 -10.09 -12.37
CA ASN A 270 41.65 -10.63 -13.62
C ASN A 270 42.04 -12.11 -13.53
N TYR A 271 42.13 -12.67 -12.32
CA TYR A 271 42.86 -13.93 -12.12
C TYR A 271 42.23 -14.88 -11.11
N THR A 272 40.95 -14.71 -10.78
CA THR A 272 40.25 -15.60 -9.86
C THR A 272 39.00 -16.20 -10.49
N TYR A 273 38.73 -17.43 -10.09
CA TYR A 273 37.51 -18.14 -10.42
C TYR A 273 37.04 -18.96 -9.20
N ILE A 274 35.74 -19.20 -9.10
CA ILE A 274 35.13 -20.01 -8.05
C ILE A 274 34.54 -21.26 -8.70
N PRO A 275 35.09 -22.46 -8.46
CA PRO A 275 34.56 -23.70 -9.02
C PRO A 275 33.13 -24.00 -8.56
N GLU A 276 32.31 -24.60 -9.43
CA GLU A 276 30.92 -24.99 -9.15
C GLU A 276 30.79 -25.84 -7.89
N GLU A 277 31.58 -26.91 -7.79
CA GLU A 277 31.51 -27.84 -6.66
C GLU A 277 31.77 -27.11 -5.34
N PHE A 278 32.73 -26.18 -5.36
CA PHE A 278 33.03 -25.36 -4.20
C PHE A 278 31.87 -24.42 -3.87
N TYR A 279 31.38 -23.67 -4.86
CA TYR A 279 30.31 -22.71 -4.68
C TYR A 279 29.03 -23.37 -4.16
N THR A 280 28.60 -24.45 -4.80
CA THR A 280 27.36 -25.16 -4.47
C THR A 280 27.37 -25.75 -3.06
N LYS A 281 28.48 -26.38 -2.67
CA LYS A 281 28.62 -26.97 -1.33
C LYS A 281 28.76 -25.92 -0.22
N GLU A 282 29.57 -24.89 -0.46
CA GLU A 282 30.03 -24.01 0.62
C GLU A 282 29.31 -22.67 0.67
N ILE A 283 28.86 -22.11 -0.47
CA ILE A 283 28.24 -20.78 -0.55
C ILE A 283 26.74 -20.90 -0.81
N ALA A 284 26.34 -21.57 -1.89
CA ALA A 284 24.94 -21.68 -2.31
C ALA A 284 24.06 -22.34 -1.25
N SER A 285 24.62 -23.29 -0.51
CA SER A 285 23.90 -24.07 0.50
C SER A 285 23.36 -23.22 1.66
N PHE A 286 23.99 -22.09 2.00
CA PHE A 286 23.53 -21.19 3.08
C PHE A 286 22.94 -19.86 2.59
N LEU A 287 23.05 -19.55 1.29
CA LEU A 287 22.51 -18.30 0.74
C LEU A 287 21.00 -18.11 0.97
N PRO A 288 20.14 -19.15 0.82
CA PRO A 288 18.72 -19.02 1.10
C PRO A 288 18.41 -18.47 2.50
N GLN A 289 19.23 -18.78 3.51
CA GLN A 289 19.08 -18.36 4.90
C GLN A 289 19.31 -16.85 5.05
N CYS A 290 20.14 -16.25 4.19
CA CYS A 290 20.32 -14.81 4.14
C CYS A 290 19.08 -14.05 3.65
N SER A 291 18.08 -14.73 3.06
CA SER A 291 16.81 -14.08 2.71
C SER A 291 15.93 -13.73 3.90
N LEU A 292 16.17 -14.33 5.06
CA LEU A 292 15.39 -14.04 6.26
C LEU A 292 15.55 -12.58 6.68
N LEU A 293 16.73 -11.99 6.45
CA LEU A 293 17.14 -10.62 6.81
C LEU A 293 17.06 -10.27 8.30
N ASP A 294 16.19 -10.90 9.09
CA ASP A 294 16.00 -10.69 10.52
C ASP A 294 16.38 -11.97 11.28
N PRO A 295 17.36 -11.90 12.20
CA PRO A 295 17.82 -13.06 12.97
C PRO A 295 16.73 -13.71 13.83
N ASP A 296 15.72 -12.95 14.30
CA ASP A 296 14.71 -13.53 15.19
C ASP A 296 13.67 -14.37 14.43
N LEU A 297 13.60 -14.24 13.10
CA LEU A 297 12.79 -15.14 12.27
C LEU A 297 13.32 -16.57 12.22
N CYS A 298 14.58 -16.81 12.61
CA CYS A 298 15.18 -18.14 12.61
C CYS A 298 14.33 -19.17 13.35
N ASN A 299 13.79 -18.82 14.52
CA ASN A 299 12.98 -19.74 15.32
C ASN A 299 11.68 -20.10 14.61
N SER A 300 11.01 -19.09 14.05
CA SER A 300 9.76 -19.28 13.32
C SER A 300 9.96 -20.03 12.00
N ALA A 301 11.07 -19.79 11.31
CA ALA A 301 11.42 -20.47 10.07
C ALA A 301 11.77 -21.95 10.32
N LEU A 302 12.56 -22.24 11.36
CA LEU A 302 12.93 -23.61 11.74
C LEU A 302 11.71 -24.47 12.08
N LEU A 303 10.72 -23.90 12.77
CA LEU A 303 9.49 -24.61 13.14
C LEU A 303 8.62 -24.94 11.93
N ARG A 304 8.61 -24.08 10.92
CA ARG A 304 7.78 -24.25 9.71
C ARG A 304 8.44 -25.13 8.66
N HIS A 305 9.77 -25.11 8.60
CA HIS A 305 10.56 -25.81 7.59
C HIS A 305 11.59 -26.72 8.28
N PRO A 306 11.20 -27.95 8.67
CA PRO A 306 12.11 -28.89 9.34
C PRO A 306 13.34 -29.25 8.50
N VAL A 307 13.32 -29.01 7.19
CA VAL A 307 14.48 -29.17 6.31
C VAL A 307 15.62 -28.20 6.68
N ILE A 308 15.29 -27.00 7.19
CA ILE A 308 16.30 -26.07 7.71
C ILE A 308 17.01 -26.69 8.93
N TYR A 309 16.30 -27.42 9.79
CA TYR A 309 16.90 -28.10 10.94
C TYR A 309 17.93 -29.14 10.49
N ASN A 310 17.56 -29.98 9.52
CA ASN A 310 18.46 -30.97 8.94
C ASN A 310 19.65 -30.34 8.19
N PHE A 311 19.44 -29.17 7.58
CA PHE A 311 20.53 -28.40 7.00
C PHE A 311 21.57 -28.04 8.07
N TRP A 312 21.17 -27.55 9.25
CA TRP A 312 22.15 -27.19 10.28
C TRP A 312 22.93 -28.39 10.81
N ASP A 313 22.27 -29.53 11.02
CA ASP A 313 22.94 -30.76 11.47
C ASP A 313 23.90 -31.32 10.38
N GLY A 314 23.47 -31.34 9.12
CA GLY A 314 24.27 -31.78 7.98
C GLY A 314 25.41 -30.81 7.63
N TRP A 315 25.15 -29.52 7.71
CA TRP A 315 26.13 -28.47 7.44
C TRP A 315 27.21 -28.46 8.52
N TYR A 316 26.83 -28.56 9.79
CA TYR A 316 27.79 -28.63 10.89
C TYR A 316 28.73 -29.83 10.79
N SER A 317 28.21 -30.99 10.33
CA SER A 317 29.02 -32.20 10.13
C SER A 317 29.85 -32.19 8.84
N SER A 318 29.48 -31.38 7.84
CA SER A 318 30.16 -31.31 6.54
C SER A 318 31.09 -30.11 6.37
N ILE A 319 30.99 -29.08 7.24
CA ILE A 319 31.92 -27.96 7.24
C ILE A 319 33.34 -28.49 7.38
N SER A 320 34.14 -28.28 6.33
CA SER A 320 35.56 -28.47 6.46
C SER A 320 36.07 -27.45 7.50
N ALA A 321 36.84 -27.90 8.49
CA ALA A 321 37.47 -27.04 9.51
C ALA A 321 38.37 -25.92 8.93
N ARG A 322 38.52 -25.88 7.61
CA ARG A 322 39.38 -25.00 6.84
C ARG A 322 38.80 -23.61 6.59
N PHE A 323 37.50 -23.40 6.81
CA PHE A 323 36.86 -22.16 6.38
C PHE A 323 36.78 -21.04 7.42
N LYS A 324 36.93 -19.81 6.92
CA LYS A 324 36.81 -18.59 7.72
C LYS A 324 35.36 -18.32 8.17
N PHE A 325 34.34 -18.79 7.44
CA PHE A 325 32.95 -18.73 7.92
C PHE A 325 32.74 -19.64 9.13
N ALA A 326 33.26 -20.87 9.07
CA ALA A 326 33.33 -21.74 10.24
C ALA A 326 34.07 -21.05 11.38
N LYS A 327 35.17 -20.32 11.12
CA LYS A 327 35.93 -19.55 12.11
C LYS A 327 35.21 -18.27 12.60
N ILE A 328 34.43 -17.60 11.76
CA ILE A 328 33.61 -16.43 12.11
C ILE A 328 32.50 -16.88 13.06
N LEU A 329 31.85 -17.99 12.75
CA LEU A 329 30.86 -18.62 13.62
C LEU A 329 31.52 -19.23 14.88
N ALA A 330 32.71 -19.83 14.75
CA ALA A 330 33.50 -20.43 15.84
C ALA A 330 34.36 -19.44 16.62
N ARG A 331 34.25 -18.12 16.38
CA ARG A 331 34.68 -17.13 17.37
C ARG A 331 33.76 -17.13 18.61
N SER A 332 32.68 -17.91 18.59
CA SER A 332 32.01 -18.35 19.81
C SER A 332 32.89 -19.31 20.60
N LYS A 333 32.80 -19.31 21.93
CA LYS A 333 33.77 -19.92 22.86
C LYS A 333 33.82 -21.46 22.82
N GLY A 334 33.16 -22.09 21.85
CA GLY A 334 33.21 -23.51 21.58
C GLY A 334 32.10 -23.96 20.63
N PRO A 335 32.16 -25.22 20.16
CA PRO A 335 31.12 -25.85 19.32
C PRO A 335 29.73 -25.89 19.99
N TYR A 336 29.69 -25.84 21.33
CA TYR A 336 28.46 -25.84 22.11
C TYR A 336 27.72 -24.49 22.14
N ASP A 337 28.36 -23.38 21.75
CA ASP A 337 27.71 -22.04 21.69
C ASP A 337 26.80 -21.86 20.45
N VAL A 338 26.74 -22.86 19.57
CA VAL A 338 25.88 -22.90 18.38
C VAL A 338 24.61 -23.72 18.64
N GLN A 339 24.52 -24.39 19.79
CA GLN A 339 23.27 -24.99 20.28
C GLN A 339 22.56 -24.01 21.22
N PRO A 340 21.25 -23.73 21.02
CA PRO A 340 20.35 -24.30 20.02
C PRO A 340 20.56 -23.75 18.59
N PRO A 341 20.16 -24.49 17.53
CA PRO A 341 20.32 -24.12 16.10
C PRO A 341 19.79 -22.72 15.76
N GLU A 342 18.81 -22.25 16.53
CA GLU A 342 18.32 -20.89 16.58
C GLU A 342 19.43 -19.82 16.66
N LYS A 343 20.39 -20.00 17.59
CA LYS A 343 21.53 -19.10 17.76
C LYS A 343 22.51 -19.19 16.59
N GLY A 344 22.63 -20.35 15.97
CA GLY A 344 23.44 -20.56 14.77
C GLY A 344 22.90 -19.76 13.59
N CYS A 345 21.59 -19.89 13.34
CA CYS A 345 20.91 -19.15 12.30
C CYS A 345 20.96 -17.63 12.52
N ALA A 346 20.69 -17.15 13.75
CA ALA A 346 20.77 -15.73 14.07
C ALA A 346 22.19 -15.16 13.83
N LYS A 347 23.24 -15.87 14.28
CA LYS A 347 24.63 -15.47 14.03
C LYS A 347 24.99 -15.48 12.54
N LEU A 348 24.47 -16.42 11.77
CA LEU A 348 24.67 -16.45 10.32
C LEU A 348 24.08 -15.19 9.68
N ILE A 349 22.84 -14.85 9.99
CA ILE A 349 22.18 -13.66 9.45
C ILE A 349 22.89 -12.38 9.88
N ASP A 350 23.30 -12.26 11.15
CA ASP A 350 23.91 -11.03 11.67
C ASP A 350 25.36 -10.83 11.24
N GLN A 351 26.12 -11.91 11.04
CA GLN A 351 27.57 -11.84 10.86
C GLN A 351 28.02 -12.33 9.49
N ALA A 352 27.43 -13.42 9.00
CA ALA A 352 27.87 -14.07 7.77
C ALA A 352 27.26 -13.40 6.53
N CYS A 353 25.95 -13.19 6.53
CA CYS A 353 25.23 -12.60 5.40
C CYS A 353 25.73 -11.18 5.02
N PRO A 354 25.98 -10.25 5.96
CA PRO A 354 26.51 -8.91 5.62
C PRO A 354 27.98 -8.91 5.19
N ALA A 355 28.67 -10.05 5.36
CA ALA A 355 30.05 -10.25 4.93
C ALA A 355 30.13 -10.90 3.53
N LEU A 356 29.04 -11.52 3.06
CA LEU A 356 28.92 -12.11 1.73
C LEU A 356 28.19 -11.17 0.77
N ILE A 357 27.05 -10.63 1.19
CA ILE A 357 26.22 -9.72 0.41
C ILE A 357 26.81 -8.31 0.50
N PRO A 358 26.84 -7.53 -0.58
CA PRO A 358 27.27 -6.14 -0.55
C PRO A 358 26.58 -5.36 0.57
N ARG A 359 27.36 -4.66 1.39
CA ARG A 359 26.83 -3.95 2.58
C ARG A 359 25.74 -2.95 2.23
N SER A 360 25.81 -2.33 1.05
CA SER A 360 24.77 -1.45 0.52
C SER A 360 23.46 -2.20 0.33
N SER A 361 23.47 -3.30 -0.43
CA SER A 361 22.29 -4.13 -0.70
C SER A 361 21.70 -4.74 0.58
N TRP A 362 22.55 -5.23 1.47
CA TRP A 362 22.12 -5.78 2.76
C TRP A 362 21.41 -4.74 3.65
N ARG A 363 22.03 -3.56 3.81
CA ARG A 363 21.44 -2.46 4.59
C ARG A 363 20.17 -1.92 3.96
N TYR A 364 20.12 -1.86 2.63
CA TYR A 364 18.94 -1.45 1.88
C TYR A 364 17.79 -2.43 2.10
N GLY A 365 18.01 -3.74 1.96
CA GLY A 365 16.99 -4.76 2.22
C GLY A 365 16.48 -4.75 3.66
N LEU A 366 17.38 -4.57 4.64
CA LEU A 366 17.01 -4.39 6.05
C LEU A 366 16.14 -3.14 6.27
N ALA A 367 16.53 -1.99 5.69
CA ALA A 367 15.80 -0.74 5.82
C ALA A 367 14.42 -0.82 5.15
N GLN A 368 14.33 -1.41 3.96
CA GLN A 368 13.07 -1.66 3.28
C GLN A 368 12.16 -2.56 4.11
N LYS A 369 12.67 -3.70 4.61
CA LYS A 369 11.91 -4.62 5.46
C LYS A 369 11.40 -3.91 6.73
N ALA A 370 12.25 -3.16 7.42
CA ALA A 370 11.86 -2.44 8.62
C ALA A 370 10.79 -1.37 8.35
N SER A 371 10.89 -0.66 7.22
CA SER A 371 9.90 0.35 6.81
C SER A 371 8.56 -0.26 6.40
N LEU A 372 8.58 -1.40 5.70
CA LEU A 372 7.40 -2.00 5.09
C LEU A 372 6.66 -2.97 6.00
N CYS A 373 7.37 -3.70 6.89
CA CYS A 373 6.75 -4.71 7.75
C CYS A 373 6.12 -4.11 9.03
N GLY A 374 6.48 -2.89 9.38
CA GLY A 374 6.00 -2.23 10.59
C GLY A 374 6.60 -2.82 11.87
N THR A 375 5.88 -2.69 12.99
CA THR A 375 6.37 -3.15 14.29
C THR A 375 6.43 -4.67 14.35
N LYS A 376 7.52 -5.17 14.93
CA LYS A 376 7.76 -6.59 15.17
C LYS A 376 7.05 -7.02 16.46
N SER A 377 6.31 -8.11 16.40
CA SER A 377 5.69 -8.76 17.55
C SER A 377 6.40 -10.08 17.82
N VAL A 378 6.68 -10.34 19.09
CA VAL A 378 7.33 -11.58 19.53
C VAL A 378 6.40 -12.25 20.53
N GLN A 379 5.79 -13.36 20.13
CA GLN A 379 4.90 -14.15 20.95
C GLN A 379 5.61 -15.45 21.35
N ARG A 380 5.60 -15.76 22.64
CA ARG A 380 6.15 -17.02 23.15
C ARG A 380 5.04 -18.07 23.21
N ASP A 381 5.19 -19.15 22.46
CA ASP A 381 4.30 -20.30 22.48
C ASP A 381 5.05 -21.52 23.05
N GLY A 382 4.97 -21.67 24.38
CA GLY A 382 5.77 -22.65 25.12
C GLY A 382 7.28 -22.39 24.99
N ALA A 383 8.02 -23.33 24.40
CA ALA A 383 9.45 -23.19 24.12
C ALA A 383 9.72 -22.38 22.85
N ASN A 384 8.72 -22.21 21.99
CA ASN A 384 8.87 -21.62 20.67
C ASN A 384 8.71 -20.10 20.73
N LEU A 385 9.55 -19.41 19.97
CA LEU A 385 9.46 -17.97 19.77
C LEU A 385 8.83 -17.72 18.39
N LEU A 386 7.56 -17.31 18.37
CA LEU A 386 6.85 -16.92 17.18
C LEU A 386 7.07 -15.42 16.96
N VAL A 387 7.75 -15.09 15.87
CA VAL A 387 7.98 -13.72 15.44
C VAL A 387 7.02 -13.42 14.31
N GLY A 388 6.29 -12.32 14.45
CA GLY A 388 5.42 -11.77 13.42
C GLY A 388 5.68 -10.28 13.25
N TYR A 389 5.08 -9.73 12.20
CA TYR A 389 5.09 -8.29 11.97
C TYR A 389 3.66 -7.76 11.88
N ALA A 390 3.46 -6.50 12.26
CA ALA A 390 2.16 -5.87 12.27
C ALA A 390 1.50 -5.88 10.87
N LYS A 391 2.26 -5.55 9.82
CA LYS A 391 1.70 -5.41 8.47
C LYS A 391 1.08 -6.70 7.91
N PRO A 392 1.76 -7.87 7.90
CA PRO A 392 1.11 -9.12 7.53
C PRO A 392 -0.12 -9.45 8.36
N SER A 393 -0.12 -9.12 9.65
CA SER A 393 -1.28 -9.36 10.52
C SER A 393 -2.48 -8.48 10.19
N GLU A 394 -2.28 -7.28 9.63
CA GLU A 394 -3.35 -6.44 9.06
C GLU A 394 -4.08 -7.16 7.92
N PHE A 395 -3.41 -8.01 7.13
CA PHE A 395 -4.02 -8.73 6.01
C PHE A 395 -4.54 -10.10 6.42
N SER A 396 -3.71 -10.91 7.09
CA SER A 396 -3.98 -12.32 7.36
C SER A 396 -4.50 -12.61 8.76
N GLY A 397 -4.59 -11.63 9.65
CA GLY A 397 -5.09 -11.81 11.02
C GLY A 397 -6.55 -12.30 11.04
N THR A 398 -7.10 -12.62 12.22
CA THR A 398 -8.50 -13.11 12.35
C THR A 398 -9.54 -12.15 11.78
N TRP A 399 -9.26 -10.84 11.89
CA TRP A 399 -10.02 -9.74 11.29
C TRP A 399 -9.22 -9.04 10.19
N GLY A 400 -8.23 -9.73 9.62
CA GLY A 400 -7.39 -9.16 8.58
C GLY A 400 -8.20 -8.87 7.32
N VAL A 401 -7.70 -7.92 6.53
CA VAL A 401 -8.37 -7.36 5.35
C VAL A 401 -8.79 -8.43 4.35
N THR A 402 -8.03 -9.53 4.22
CA THR A 402 -8.37 -10.62 3.28
C THR A 402 -9.32 -11.66 3.86
N GLN A 403 -9.70 -11.56 5.13
CA GLN A 403 -10.58 -12.54 5.77
C GLN A 403 -12.06 -12.28 5.43
N PRO A 404 -12.87 -13.35 5.29
CA PRO A 404 -14.29 -13.23 4.99
C PRO A 404 -15.10 -12.32 5.94
N PRO A 405 -14.89 -12.33 7.28
CA PRO A 405 -15.64 -11.44 8.18
C PRO A 405 -15.40 -9.95 7.88
N PHE A 406 -14.16 -9.57 7.59
CA PHE A 406 -13.81 -8.20 7.23
C PHE A 406 -14.43 -7.84 5.88
N LEU A 407 -14.31 -8.70 4.87
CA LEU A 407 -14.89 -8.48 3.54
C LEU A 407 -16.41 -8.32 3.57
N LEU A 408 -17.11 -9.13 4.37
CA LEU A 408 -18.56 -9.02 4.56
C LEU A 408 -18.92 -7.69 5.21
N PHE A 409 -18.17 -7.30 6.25
CA PHE A 409 -18.37 -6.03 6.93
C PHE A 409 -18.11 -4.83 6.01
N LEU A 410 -17.01 -4.84 5.25
CA LEU A 410 -16.70 -3.83 4.24
C LEU A 410 -17.79 -3.75 3.17
N SER A 411 -18.27 -4.88 2.68
CA SER A 411 -19.34 -4.92 1.68
C SER A 411 -20.64 -4.31 2.21
N LEU A 412 -20.97 -4.55 3.49
CA LEU A 412 -22.12 -3.94 4.14
C LEU A 412 -21.97 -2.43 4.26
N ILE A 413 -20.80 -1.94 4.70
CA ILE A 413 -20.53 -0.49 4.81
C ILE A 413 -20.58 0.19 3.44
N LEU A 414 -19.98 -0.43 2.40
CA LEU A 414 -20.04 0.07 1.03
C LEU A 414 -21.46 0.05 0.45
N LEU A 415 -22.28 -0.93 0.82
CA LEU A 415 -23.69 -0.97 0.44
C LEU A 415 -24.47 0.17 1.10
N LEU A 416 -24.27 0.40 2.39
CA LEU A 416 -24.88 1.54 3.11
C LEU A 416 -24.46 2.87 2.48
N TRP A 417 -23.17 3.04 2.20
CA TRP A 417 -22.63 4.20 1.50
C TRP A 417 -23.25 4.38 0.10
N GLY A 418 -23.34 3.29 -0.68
CA GLY A 418 -23.95 3.29 -2.00
C GLY A 418 -25.44 3.66 -1.96
N MET A 419 -26.18 3.21 -0.95
CA MET A 419 -27.58 3.60 -0.76
C MET A 419 -27.72 5.07 -0.37
N ALA A 420 -26.89 5.58 0.55
CA ALA A 420 -26.88 6.99 0.92
C ALA A 420 -26.60 7.88 -0.30
N MET A 421 -25.59 7.54 -1.11
CA MET A 421 -25.33 8.24 -2.37
C MET A 421 -26.44 8.05 -3.41
N GLY A 422 -27.11 6.89 -3.41
CA GLY A 422 -28.25 6.62 -4.28
C GLY A 422 -29.44 7.55 -3.99
N ILE A 423 -29.70 7.85 -2.72
CA ILE A 423 -30.73 8.83 -2.30
C ILE A 423 -30.37 10.22 -2.84
N GLU A 424 -29.13 10.66 -2.63
CA GLU A 424 -28.65 11.96 -3.13
C GLU A 424 -28.73 12.08 -4.66
N LEU A 425 -28.25 11.07 -5.39
CA LEU A 425 -28.29 11.06 -6.85
C LEU A 425 -29.74 11.04 -7.36
N THR A 426 -30.63 10.31 -6.69
CA THR A 426 -32.05 10.31 -7.03
C THR A 426 -32.66 11.71 -6.82
N SER A 427 -32.31 12.40 -5.74
CA SER A 427 -32.75 13.78 -5.48
C SER A 427 -32.20 14.76 -6.55
N VAL A 428 -30.97 14.56 -7.03
CA VAL A 428 -30.40 15.31 -8.16
C VAL A 428 -31.15 15.03 -9.48
N VAL A 429 -31.46 13.77 -9.77
CA VAL A 429 -32.20 13.38 -10.99
C VAL A 429 -33.60 13.98 -11.01
N HIS A 430 -34.34 13.95 -9.88
CA HIS A 430 -35.65 14.61 -9.79
C HIS A 430 -35.57 16.12 -10.05
N ARG A 431 -34.49 16.79 -9.61
CA ARG A 431 -34.25 18.21 -9.93
C ARG A 431 -33.89 18.45 -11.40
N TRP A 432 -33.17 17.52 -12.05
CA TRP A 432 -32.98 17.55 -13.51
C TRP A 432 -34.32 17.43 -14.23
N GLU A 433 -35.17 16.48 -13.85
CA GLU A 433 -36.51 16.33 -14.43
C GLU A 433 -37.34 17.60 -14.24
N LEU A 434 -37.37 18.15 -13.03
CA LEU A 434 -38.08 19.39 -12.70
C LEU A 434 -37.61 20.55 -13.58
N LEU A 435 -36.31 20.86 -13.62
CA LEU A 435 -35.80 21.99 -14.40
C LEU A 435 -35.91 21.77 -15.91
N CYS A 436 -35.84 20.53 -16.39
CA CYS A 436 -35.95 20.22 -17.81
C CYS A 436 -37.41 20.33 -18.31
N LEU A 437 -38.37 19.87 -17.51
CA LEU A 437 -39.79 19.79 -17.88
C LEU A 437 -40.60 21.03 -17.51
N LEU A 438 -40.16 21.82 -16.53
CA LEU A 438 -40.87 23.04 -16.14
C LEU A 438 -40.85 24.06 -17.28
N GLU A 439 -42.02 24.62 -17.59
CA GLU A 439 -42.19 25.57 -18.68
C GLU A 439 -41.38 26.84 -18.42
N ALA A 440 -40.63 27.26 -19.45
CA ALA A 440 -39.83 28.48 -19.40
C ALA A 440 -40.51 29.60 -20.17
N ARG A 441 -41.10 30.57 -19.46
CA ARG A 441 -41.79 31.72 -20.05
C ARG A 441 -40.87 32.94 -20.07
N ASP A 442 -40.88 33.69 -21.18
CA ASP A 442 -40.17 34.96 -21.29
C ASP A 442 -40.99 36.05 -20.57
N GLY A 443 -40.57 36.47 -19.38
CA GLY A 443 -41.31 37.43 -18.55
C GLY A 443 -40.87 37.41 -17.08
N SER A 444 -41.65 38.05 -16.20
CA SER A 444 -41.53 37.83 -14.74
C SER A 444 -41.94 36.40 -14.40
N ALA A 445 -41.29 35.78 -13.43
CA ALA A 445 -41.67 34.46 -12.98
C ALA A 445 -43.13 34.46 -12.47
N CYS A 446 -43.91 33.44 -12.86
CA CYS A 446 -45.29 33.29 -12.44
C CYS A 446 -45.31 32.53 -11.11
N LEU A 447 -45.54 33.28 -10.04
CA LEU A 447 -45.68 32.77 -8.69
C LEU A 447 -47.10 33.10 -8.22
N GLU A 448 -47.91 32.08 -8.01
CA GLU A 448 -49.25 32.26 -7.43
C GLU A 448 -49.11 32.19 -5.91
N VAL A 449 -49.31 33.34 -5.26
CA VAL A 449 -49.35 33.44 -3.80
C VAL A 449 -50.80 33.23 -3.39
N GLY A 450 -51.14 32.03 -2.93
CA GLY A 450 -52.38 31.78 -2.20
C GLY A 450 -52.27 32.22 -0.73
N GLU A 451 -53.40 32.28 -0.02
CA GLU A 451 -53.47 32.74 1.38
C GLU A 451 -52.46 32.02 2.30
N ASP A 452 -52.27 30.71 2.11
CA ASP A 452 -51.38 29.88 2.94
C ASP A 452 -50.29 29.13 2.16
N SER A 453 -50.22 29.30 0.84
CA SER A 453 -49.31 28.50 0.02
C SER A 453 -48.80 29.23 -1.20
N VAL A 454 -47.52 29.01 -1.50
CA VAL A 454 -46.89 29.51 -2.71
C VAL A 454 -46.83 28.38 -3.75
N GLN A 455 -47.37 28.62 -4.95
CA GLN A 455 -47.28 27.71 -6.08
C GLN A 455 -46.37 28.30 -7.17
N LEU A 456 -45.41 27.50 -7.64
CA LEU A 456 -44.50 27.85 -8.72
C LEU A 456 -45.04 27.32 -10.04
N LEU A 457 -45.50 28.21 -10.93
CA LEU A 457 -46.05 27.81 -12.23
C LEU A 457 -45.01 27.81 -13.35
N ALA A 458 -44.17 28.85 -13.41
CA ALA A 458 -43.19 29.00 -14.48
C ALA A 458 -41.90 29.69 -14.01
N ILE A 459 -40.77 29.30 -14.60
CA ILE A 459 -39.44 29.89 -14.33
C ILE A 459 -38.95 30.66 -15.56
N THR A 460 -38.25 31.77 -15.34
CA THR A 460 -37.64 32.55 -16.44
C THR A 460 -36.47 31.78 -17.07
N ARG A 461 -36.28 31.90 -18.39
CA ARG A 461 -35.18 31.20 -19.10
C ARG A 461 -33.80 31.48 -18.50
N ARG A 462 -33.54 32.72 -18.09
CA ARG A 462 -32.26 33.11 -17.46
C ARG A 462 -32.05 32.38 -16.14
N LEU A 463 -33.07 32.33 -15.29
CA LEU A 463 -32.98 31.66 -13.99
C LEU A 463 -32.85 30.14 -14.14
N ARG A 464 -33.51 29.55 -15.14
CA ARG A 464 -33.37 28.13 -15.49
C ARG A 464 -31.91 27.81 -15.86
N TRP A 465 -31.31 28.57 -16.76
CA TRP A 465 -29.90 28.38 -17.14
C TRP A 465 -28.93 28.60 -15.97
N LEU A 466 -29.16 29.63 -15.15
CA LEU A 466 -28.34 29.88 -13.95
C LEU A 466 -28.41 28.71 -12.97
N ASN A 467 -29.59 28.17 -12.68
CA ASN A 467 -29.73 27.00 -11.81
C ASN A 467 -29.11 25.76 -12.44
N LEU A 468 -29.27 25.56 -13.75
CA LEU A 468 -28.66 24.42 -14.44
C LEU A 468 -27.13 24.45 -14.34
N CYS A 469 -26.51 25.59 -14.68
CA CYS A 469 -25.07 25.72 -14.81
C CYS A 469 -24.34 25.92 -13.48
N LEU A 470 -24.94 26.64 -12.52
CA LEU A 470 -24.27 27.02 -11.27
C LEU A 470 -24.67 26.18 -10.07
N ASN A 471 -25.80 25.46 -10.14
CA ASN A 471 -26.30 24.63 -9.05
C ASN A 471 -26.35 23.15 -9.47
N LEU A 472 -27.19 22.80 -10.43
CA LEU A 472 -27.49 21.40 -10.69
C LEU A 472 -26.32 20.62 -11.32
N LEU A 473 -25.63 21.18 -12.31
CA LEU A 473 -24.47 20.54 -12.93
C LEU A 473 -23.30 20.39 -11.95
N PRO A 474 -22.85 21.44 -11.22
CA PRO A 474 -21.81 21.29 -10.20
C PRO A 474 -22.18 20.29 -9.10
N ARG A 475 -23.44 20.31 -8.61
CA ARG A 475 -23.92 19.31 -7.63
C ARG A 475 -23.80 17.90 -8.19
N SER A 476 -24.22 17.67 -9.43
CA SER A 476 -24.12 16.35 -10.08
C SER A 476 -22.68 15.86 -10.17
N VAL A 477 -21.77 16.72 -10.62
CA VAL A 477 -20.33 16.39 -10.69
C VAL A 477 -19.78 16.09 -9.30
N LEU A 478 -20.10 16.93 -8.32
CA LEU A 478 -19.62 16.77 -6.95
C LEU A 478 -20.14 15.48 -6.30
N SER A 479 -21.42 15.14 -6.47
CA SER A 479 -21.99 13.88 -5.98
C SER A 479 -21.29 12.66 -6.59
N LEU A 480 -20.96 12.68 -7.88
CA LEU A 480 -20.22 11.60 -8.53
C LEU A 480 -18.77 11.50 -8.02
N VAL A 481 -18.11 12.63 -7.85
CA VAL A 481 -16.74 12.68 -7.29
C VAL A 481 -16.74 12.20 -5.84
N ILE A 482 -17.71 12.60 -5.01
CA ILE A 482 -17.87 12.12 -3.63
C ILE A 482 -18.12 10.61 -3.61
N LEU A 483 -19.01 10.08 -4.47
CA LEU A 483 -19.27 8.65 -4.57
C LEU A 483 -17.96 7.90 -4.89
N ALA A 484 -17.20 8.35 -5.89
CA ALA A 484 -15.95 7.71 -6.30
C ALA A 484 -14.86 7.82 -5.21
N ALA A 485 -14.63 9.02 -4.67
CA ALA A 485 -13.62 9.26 -3.64
C ALA A 485 -13.96 8.57 -2.31
N GLY A 486 -15.22 8.60 -1.89
CA GLY A 486 -15.71 7.92 -0.68
C GLY A 486 -15.64 6.41 -0.80
N THR A 487 -16.01 5.87 -1.97
CA THR A 487 -15.86 4.42 -2.24
C THR A 487 -14.40 4.00 -2.21
N ALA A 488 -13.53 4.75 -2.90
CA ALA A 488 -12.10 4.49 -2.87
C ALA A 488 -11.61 4.53 -1.42
N PHE A 489 -11.92 5.58 -0.66
CA PHE A 489 -11.52 5.73 0.72
C PHE A 489 -11.92 4.56 1.62
N LEU A 490 -13.18 4.13 1.59
CA LEU A 490 -13.67 3.02 2.41
C LEU A 490 -12.97 1.70 2.08
N VAL A 491 -12.68 1.44 0.80
CA VAL A 491 -11.98 0.22 0.37
C VAL A 491 -10.53 0.16 0.89
N GLN A 492 -9.90 1.32 1.16
CA GLN A 492 -8.51 1.35 1.59
C GLN A 492 -8.29 1.12 3.09
N VAL A 493 -9.34 1.29 3.89
CA VAL A 493 -9.25 1.15 5.34
C VAL A 493 -8.99 -0.30 5.70
N ARG A 494 -8.04 -0.54 6.61
CA ARG A 494 -7.65 -1.89 7.05
C ARG A 494 -8.19 -2.27 8.42
N GLU A 495 -8.51 -1.28 9.24
CA GLU A 495 -9.01 -1.49 10.60
C GLU A 495 -10.52 -1.31 10.64
N THR A 496 -11.22 -2.25 11.29
CA THR A 496 -12.69 -2.23 11.40
C THR A 496 -13.21 -0.97 12.10
N GLY A 497 -12.51 -0.50 13.15
CA GLY A 497 -12.89 0.70 13.89
C GLY A 497 -12.81 1.96 13.03
N ASP A 498 -11.72 2.09 12.27
CA ASP A 498 -11.53 3.18 11.32
C ASP A 498 -12.59 3.13 10.22
N LEU A 499 -13.00 1.95 9.76
CA LEU A 499 -14.00 1.83 8.70
C LEU A 499 -15.35 2.42 9.13
N ILE A 500 -15.75 2.20 10.38
CA ILE A 500 -16.96 2.79 10.95
C ILE A 500 -16.81 4.31 11.04
N LEU A 501 -15.73 4.80 11.65
CA LEU A 501 -15.48 6.23 11.81
C LEU A 501 -15.45 6.96 10.46
N ASN A 502 -14.81 6.34 9.46
CA ASN A 502 -14.67 6.87 8.11
C ASN A 502 -16.02 6.89 7.37
N SER A 503 -16.87 5.86 7.52
CA SER A 503 -18.21 5.87 6.93
C SER A 503 -19.14 6.91 7.56
N LEU A 504 -19.03 7.14 8.87
CA LEU A 504 -19.76 8.20 9.57
C LEU A 504 -19.30 9.59 9.11
N ALA A 505 -17.99 9.80 8.96
CA ALA A 505 -17.43 11.05 8.45
C ALA A 505 -17.90 11.36 7.01
N LEU A 506 -17.97 10.34 6.15
CA LEU A 506 -18.52 10.50 4.79
C LEU A 506 -20.01 10.83 4.81
N THR A 507 -20.79 10.26 5.73
CA THR A 507 -22.21 10.60 5.89
C THR A 507 -22.39 12.04 6.37
N PHE A 508 -21.53 12.51 7.28
CA PHE A 508 -21.52 13.91 7.69
C PHE A 508 -21.32 14.84 6.48
N LEU A 509 -20.39 14.52 5.58
CA LEU A 509 -20.12 15.29 4.36
C LEU A 509 -21.38 15.48 3.49
N LEU A 510 -22.24 14.46 3.40
CA LEU A 510 -23.51 14.52 2.65
C LEU A 510 -24.56 15.41 3.30
N SER A 511 -24.48 15.66 4.62
CA SER A 511 -25.44 16.48 5.38
C SER A 511 -24.96 17.92 5.65
N VAL A 512 -23.75 18.28 5.20
CA VAL A 512 -23.18 19.62 5.42
C VAL A 512 -24.07 20.71 4.81
N ASP A 513 -24.65 20.47 3.65
CA ASP A 513 -25.54 21.39 2.97
C ASP A 513 -26.81 21.67 3.78
N ASP A 514 -27.45 20.65 4.33
CA ASP A 514 -28.60 20.77 5.23
C ASP A 514 -28.24 21.58 6.49
N MET A 515 -27.07 21.31 7.08
CA MET A 515 -26.58 22.06 8.24
C MET A 515 -26.31 23.52 7.90
N LEU A 516 -25.73 23.81 6.72
CA LEU A 516 -25.50 25.19 6.26
C LEU A 516 -26.81 25.94 6.06
N PHE A 517 -27.82 25.29 5.46
CA PHE A 517 -29.15 25.87 5.31
C PHE A 517 -29.79 26.14 6.67
N LEU A 518 -29.79 25.16 7.57
CA LEU A 518 -30.36 25.29 8.91
C LEU A 518 -29.66 26.35 9.76
N MET A 519 -28.37 26.61 9.56
CA MET A 519 -27.65 27.63 10.31
C MET A 519 -27.77 29.03 9.72
N PHE A 520 -27.64 29.16 8.39
CA PHE A 520 -27.49 30.47 7.76
C PHE A 520 -28.74 31.00 7.04
N ALA A 521 -29.70 30.13 6.67
CA ALA A 521 -30.92 30.61 6.05
C ALA A 521 -31.76 31.41 7.05
N GLY A 522 -32.20 32.60 6.63
CA GLY A 522 -33.04 33.46 7.46
C GLY A 522 -34.40 32.79 7.76
N ARG A 523 -34.99 33.08 8.93
CA ARG A 523 -36.30 32.51 9.34
C ARG A 523 -37.38 32.66 8.27
N ARG A 524 -37.39 33.81 7.57
CA ARG A 524 -38.32 34.07 6.46
C ARG A 524 -38.14 33.10 5.30
N HIS A 525 -36.90 32.80 4.91
CA HIS A 525 -36.62 31.88 3.81
C HIS A 525 -36.97 30.44 4.18
N LYS A 526 -36.66 30.02 5.42
CA LYS A 526 -37.06 28.70 5.93
C LYS A 526 -38.58 28.52 5.91
N HIS A 527 -39.32 29.52 6.40
CA HIS A 527 -40.78 29.50 6.33
C HIS A 527 -41.27 29.46 4.88
N LEU A 528 -40.61 30.21 3.99
CA LEU A 528 -41.01 30.27 2.59
C LEU A 528 -40.82 28.92 1.89
N VAL A 529 -39.67 28.26 2.07
CA VAL A 529 -39.41 26.91 1.56
C VAL A 529 -40.43 25.92 2.13
N ALA A 530 -40.72 26.00 3.42
CA ALA A 530 -41.72 25.15 4.08
C ALA A 530 -43.17 25.41 3.61
N SER A 531 -43.49 26.63 3.18
CA SER A 531 -44.82 27.01 2.65
C SER A 531 -44.99 26.75 1.16
N CYS A 532 -43.93 26.37 0.44
CA CYS A 532 -44.05 26.05 -0.98
C CYS A 532 -44.79 24.72 -1.14
N ARG A 533 -45.86 24.75 -1.94
CA ARG A 533 -46.55 23.51 -2.31
C ARG A 533 -45.64 22.68 -3.21
N PRO A 534 -45.71 21.34 -3.09
CA PRO A 534 -45.00 20.46 -3.99
C PRO A 534 -45.32 20.75 -5.46
N ILE A 535 -44.30 20.77 -6.33
CA ILE A 535 -44.44 21.24 -7.71
C ILE A 535 -44.95 20.08 -8.57
N PRO A 536 -46.12 20.23 -9.26
CA PRO A 536 -46.61 19.21 -10.18
C PRO A 536 -45.73 19.20 -11.43
N VAL A 537 -45.10 18.05 -11.71
CA VAL A 537 -44.28 17.87 -12.91
C VAL A 537 -45.09 17.05 -13.92
N PRO A 538 -45.25 17.52 -15.17
CA PRO A 538 -45.89 16.72 -16.20
C PRO A 538 -45.14 15.38 -16.34
N PRO A 539 -45.85 14.28 -16.64
CA PRO A 539 -45.21 12.98 -16.77
C PRO A 539 -44.06 13.08 -17.79
N ALA A 540 -42.85 12.74 -17.35
CA ALA A 540 -41.67 12.81 -18.19
C ALA A 540 -41.85 11.96 -19.46
N CYS A 541 -41.23 12.37 -20.58
CA CYS A 541 -41.26 11.64 -21.84
C CYS A 541 -40.64 10.23 -21.78
N LEU A 542 -40.06 9.81 -20.65
CA LEU A 542 -39.56 8.45 -20.40
C LEU A 542 -40.49 7.65 -19.45
N PRO A 543 -41.76 7.42 -19.82
CA PRO A 543 -42.71 6.69 -18.96
C PRO A 543 -42.28 5.23 -18.70
N ARG A 544 -41.34 4.70 -19.49
CA ARG A 544 -40.89 3.31 -19.42
C ARG A 544 -39.88 3.04 -18.29
N CYS A 545 -39.24 4.08 -17.73
CA CYS A 545 -38.24 3.92 -16.66
C CYS A 545 -38.79 4.17 -15.25
N ARG A 546 -39.95 4.84 -15.09
CA ARG A 546 -40.53 5.11 -13.75
C ARG A 546 -41.00 3.87 -13.00
N GLY A 547 -41.33 2.79 -13.72
CA GLY A 547 -41.69 1.49 -13.13
C GLY A 547 -40.50 0.54 -12.94
N CYS A 548 -39.30 0.88 -13.45
CA CYS A 548 -38.06 0.21 -13.05
C CYS A 548 -37.74 0.66 -11.62
N SER A 549 -38.46 -0.02 -10.73
CA SER A 549 -38.55 0.06 -9.28
C SER A 549 -37.26 0.50 -8.60
N GLN A 550 -37.41 1.15 -7.43
CA GLN A 550 -36.34 1.33 -6.45
C GLN A 550 -35.47 0.06 -6.27
N TYR A 551 -36.05 -1.12 -6.50
CA TYR A 551 -35.36 -2.39 -6.59
C TYR A 551 -34.27 -2.45 -7.68
N VAL A 552 -34.50 -1.94 -8.89
CA VAL A 552 -33.49 -1.91 -9.98
C VAL A 552 -32.32 -1.02 -9.57
N VAL A 553 -32.59 0.14 -8.99
CA VAL A 553 -31.53 1.04 -8.46
C VAL A 553 -30.77 0.34 -7.34
N PHE A 554 -31.46 -0.31 -6.41
CA PHE A 554 -30.84 -1.08 -5.34
C PHE A 554 -29.95 -2.22 -5.86
N VAL A 555 -30.47 -3.06 -6.77
CA VAL A 555 -29.72 -4.16 -7.40
C VAL A 555 -28.51 -3.61 -8.16
N PHE A 556 -28.67 -2.50 -8.88
CA PHE A 556 -27.56 -1.84 -9.57
C PHE A 556 -26.47 -1.38 -8.58
N VAL A 557 -26.85 -0.73 -7.48
CA VAL A 557 -25.92 -0.32 -6.42
C VAL A 557 -25.19 -1.53 -5.83
N VAL A 558 -25.90 -2.61 -5.52
CA VAL A 558 -25.31 -3.86 -5.01
C VAL A 558 -24.28 -4.41 -5.99
N LEU A 559 -24.62 -4.52 -7.28
CA LEU A 559 -23.74 -5.05 -8.32
C LEU A 559 -22.49 -4.17 -8.52
N VAL A 560 -22.67 -2.85 -8.54
CA VAL A 560 -21.54 -1.90 -8.67
C VAL A 560 -20.62 -2.00 -7.46
N MET A 561 -21.15 -2.01 -6.23
CA MET A 561 -20.32 -2.11 -5.03
C MET A 561 -19.61 -3.46 -4.95
N ALA A 562 -20.28 -4.57 -5.30
CA ALA A 562 -19.65 -5.88 -5.38
C ALA A 562 -18.52 -5.91 -6.43
N ALA A 563 -18.73 -5.31 -7.60
CA ALA A 563 -17.70 -5.20 -8.64
C ALA A 563 -16.51 -4.35 -8.18
N VAL A 564 -16.75 -3.27 -7.45
CA VAL A 564 -15.67 -2.44 -6.87
C VAL A 564 -14.85 -3.25 -5.86
N VAL A 565 -15.50 -3.94 -4.92
CA VAL A 565 -14.79 -4.81 -3.95
C VAL A 565 -13.99 -5.88 -4.68
N ALA A 566 -14.60 -6.56 -5.65
CA ALA A 566 -13.90 -7.58 -6.44
C ALA A 566 -12.66 -6.99 -7.16
N SER A 567 -12.79 -5.83 -7.79
CA SER A 567 -11.68 -5.18 -8.50
C SER A 567 -10.55 -4.76 -7.57
N ALA A 568 -10.89 -4.25 -6.37
CA ALA A 568 -9.91 -3.78 -5.39
C ALA A 568 -9.16 -4.93 -4.69
N TYR A 569 -9.77 -6.11 -4.58
CA TYR A 569 -9.15 -7.26 -3.92
C TYR A 569 -8.45 -8.21 -4.89
N LEU A 570 -9.08 -8.49 -6.04
CA LEU A 570 -8.60 -9.46 -7.01
C LEU A 570 -7.71 -8.86 -8.11
N GLY A 571 -7.62 -7.53 -8.19
CA GLY A 571 -6.72 -6.85 -9.13
C GLY A 571 -5.26 -7.23 -8.93
N SER A 572 -4.41 -7.00 -9.94
CA SER A 572 -2.97 -7.33 -9.88
C SER A 572 -2.23 -6.69 -8.70
N HIS A 573 -2.68 -5.52 -8.26
CA HIS A 573 -2.20 -4.79 -7.08
C HIS A 573 -3.25 -4.77 -5.95
N GLY A 574 -4.24 -5.64 -6.01
CA GLY A 574 -5.31 -5.71 -5.04
C GLY A 574 -4.83 -6.21 -3.67
N SER A 575 -5.65 -6.01 -2.65
CA SER A 575 -5.30 -6.30 -1.26
C SER A 575 -4.90 -7.76 -1.01
N VAL A 576 -5.41 -8.71 -1.80
CA VAL A 576 -5.00 -10.13 -1.68
C VAL A 576 -3.54 -10.30 -2.09
N ASN A 577 -3.17 -9.82 -3.27
CA ASN A 577 -1.80 -9.91 -3.77
C ASN A 577 -0.83 -9.15 -2.86
N LEU A 578 -1.24 -7.97 -2.39
CA LEU A 578 -0.43 -7.16 -1.48
C LEU A 578 -0.24 -7.86 -0.12
N GLY A 579 -1.28 -8.49 0.42
CA GLY A 579 -1.21 -9.26 1.66
C GLY A 579 -0.32 -10.50 1.54
N GLU A 580 -0.36 -11.19 0.40
CA GLU A 580 0.56 -12.29 0.09
C GLU A 580 2.01 -11.79 -0.02
N ALA A 581 2.22 -10.63 -0.63
CA ALA A 581 3.54 -10.03 -0.75
C ALA A 581 4.13 -9.62 0.60
N PHE A 582 3.33 -9.00 1.48
CA PHE A 582 3.76 -8.72 2.85
C PHE A 582 4.03 -9.99 3.65
N SER A 583 3.18 -11.01 3.50
CA SER A 583 3.40 -12.32 4.14
C SER A 583 4.71 -12.96 3.69
N CYS A 584 5.06 -12.81 2.40
CA CYS A 584 6.31 -13.31 1.85
C CYS A 584 7.53 -12.48 2.30
N LEU A 585 7.43 -11.14 2.23
CA LEU A 585 8.51 -10.23 2.62
C LEU A 585 8.84 -10.32 4.12
N CYS A 586 7.82 -10.29 4.97
CA CYS A 586 7.97 -10.12 6.41
C CYS A 586 8.03 -11.46 7.14
N ASP A 587 7.10 -12.36 6.86
CA ASP A 587 6.96 -13.63 7.59
C ASP A 587 7.55 -14.83 6.83
N LYS A 588 8.04 -14.61 5.60
CA LYS A 588 8.60 -15.63 4.69
C LYS A 588 7.63 -16.81 4.50
N ARG A 589 6.35 -16.49 4.29
CA ARG A 589 5.26 -17.46 4.11
C ARG A 589 4.34 -17.08 2.97
N GLY A 590 3.58 -18.06 2.49
CA GLY A 590 2.52 -17.88 1.50
C GLY A 590 2.66 -18.86 0.34
N PRO A 591 1.56 -19.16 -0.38
CA PRO A 591 1.56 -20.15 -1.46
C PRO A 591 2.37 -19.69 -2.69
N ARG A 592 2.49 -18.38 -2.88
CA ARG A 592 3.24 -17.77 -3.99
C ARG A 592 4.65 -17.30 -3.60
N CYS A 593 5.07 -17.52 -2.36
CA CYS A 593 6.38 -17.09 -1.89
C CYS A 593 7.45 -18.11 -2.33
N GLU A 594 8.52 -17.64 -2.97
CA GLU A 594 9.58 -18.52 -3.49
C GLU A 594 10.54 -18.97 -2.38
N GLU A 595 10.72 -18.14 -1.35
CA GLU A 595 11.67 -18.38 -0.26
C GLU A 595 11.47 -19.70 0.50
N PRO A 596 10.25 -20.12 0.86
CA PRO A 596 10.00 -21.43 1.45
C PRO A 596 10.55 -22.60 0.62
N LEU A 597 10.46 -22.52 -0.72
CA LEU A 597 10.95 -23.57 -1.61
C LEU A 597 12.49 -23.64 -1.59
N LEU A 598 13.15 -22.47 -1.59
CA LEU A 598 14.62 -22.36 -1.51
C LEU A 598 15.16 -22.78 -0.13
N LEU A 599 14.38 -22.60 0.93
CA LEU A 599 14.70 -23.07 2.28
C LEU A 599 14.46 -24.58 2.47
N GLY A 600 14.12 -25.30 1.39
CA GLY A 600 13.95 -26.75 1.40
C GLY A 600 12.53 -27.23 1.71
N GLY A 601 11.53 -26.35 1.74
CA GLY A 601 10.12 -26.75 1.81
C GLY A 601 9.67 -27.37 0.49
N ARG A 602 9.36 -28.67 0.49
CA ARG A 602 8.57 -29.31 -0.58
C ARG A 602 7.14 -29.53 -0.13
#